data_AF-A0A921MZS6-F1
#
_entry.id   AF-A0A921MZS6-F1
#
_cell.length_a   1.000
_cell.length_b   1.000
_cell.length_c   1.000
_cell.angle_alpha   90.00
_cell.angle_beta   90.00
_cell.angle_gamma   90.00
#
_symmetry.space_group_name_H-M   'P 1'
#
loop_
_entity.id
_entity.type
_entity.pdbx_description
1 polymer ?
#
loop_
_entity_poly.entity_id
_entity_poly.type
_entity_poly.pdbx_seq_one_letter_code
_entity_poly.pdbx_strand_id
1 'polypeptide(L)'
;MNKKLNNFRKRFVTLGLTTILSLSSLGLVFADGARVVTLGADLTQNQKDTMLKYFGVNENEVVILDVNNQEERKYLQGVASEAQLGKKTYSCAYVEPTKSGSGINVKTANITWVTPAMVATTLSTAGLTDADVVIAANFPVSGTGALTGIMKAFEDATGEPLDEDKKELASEELITTGDLGEDIGQDKATGIVNDVKTEIIKNNTKDTVQIAETINNVVNNYNVTLSDEQMAKLENLMAKISEQDYNYNEMKNALESVSNVVNENLSAMGESVNKGFFDSIKNFFTGIGDWFKETFGGESKDSSILESTNDNILGENAQIDATDKSTINLPSSEEVEGFFAKIINWFKGLFNNESDSNQDNTQQTEIVPNEQNNTNEETSNILDENSSTEETPQDNADTSVSNEDDETLDVQTEDQGSFDTQEQQSN
;
A
#
# COMPACT_ATOMS: atom_id res chain seq x y z
N MET A 1 -15.19 -8.80 63.56
CA MET A 1 -14.12 -7.92 63.02
C MET A 1 -14.63 -6.88 62.00
N ASN A 2 -15.77 -7.12 61.34
CA ASN A 2 -15.86 -6.89 59.89
C ASN A 2 -16.17 -5.43 59.46
N LYS A 3 -16.71 -4.58 60.35
CA LYS A 3 -17.01 -3.16 60.02
C LYS A 3 -15.76 -2.29 59.76
N LYS A 4 -14.60 -2.58 60.37
CA LYS A 4 -13.36 -1.82 60.10
C LYS A 4 -12.80 -2.11 58.70
N LEU A 5 -12.86 -3.36 58.24
CA LEU A 5 -12.24 -3.80 56.99
C LEU A 5 -12.94 -3.19 55.76
N ASN A 6 -14.27 -3.14 55.75
CA ASN A 6 -15.04 -2.54 54.65
C ASN A 6 -14.82 -1.01 54.55
N ASN A 7 -14.67 -0.31 55.68
CA ASN A 7 -14.35 1.12 55.67
C ASN A 7 -12.91 1.41 55.20
N PHE A 8 -11.99 0.44 55.38
CA PHE A 8 -10.63 0.55 54.87
C PHE A 8 -10.60 0.34 53.34
N ARG A 9 -11.23 -0.73 52.84
CA ARG A 9 -11.37 -0.99 51.39
C ARG A 9 -11.99 0.20 50.64
N LYS A 10 -13.09 0.77 51.14
CA LYS A 10 -13.73 1.93 50.49
C LYS A 10 -12.80 3.16 50.38
N ARG A 11 -11.96 3.43 51.40
CA ARG A 11 -11.02 4.56 51.36
C ARG A 11 -9.89 4.41 50.33
N PHE A 12 -9.41 3.18 50.10
CA PHE A 12 -8.41 2.93 49.05
C PHE A 12 -9.00 3.02 47.64
N VAL A 13 -10.24 2.55 47.42
CA VAL A 13 -10.91 2.70 46.11
C VAL A 13 -11.14 4.18 45.78
N THR A 14 -11.58 5.01 46.74
CA THR A 14 -11.78 6.45 46.51
C THR A 14 -10.46 7.19 46.24
N LEU A 15 -9.34 6.76 46.83
CA LEU A 15 -8.04 7.41 46.60
C LEU A 15 -7.38 7.01 45.27
N GLY A 16 -7.66 5.80 44.76
CA GLY A 16 -7.16 5.34 43.47
C GLY A 16 -7.86 5.94 42.25
N LEU A 17 -9.14 6.31 42.36
CA LEU A 17 -9.87 6.95 41.25
C LEU A 17 -9.46 8.41 41.01
N THR A 18 -9.08 9.15 42.06
CA THR A 18 -8.77 10.59 41.94
C THR A 18 -7.38 10.89 41.37
N THR A 19 -6.45 9.92 41.36
CA THR A 19 -5.11 10.09 40.78
C THR A 19 -5.04 9.82 39.28
N ILE A 20 -6.10 9.27 38.67
CA ILE A 20 -6.17 9.03 37.22
C ILE A 20 -6.75 10.27 36.50
N LEU A 21 -7.65 11.01 37.15
CA LEU A 21 -8.28 12.23 36.63
C LEU A 21 -7.45 13.51 36.78
N SER A 22 -6.15 13.40 37.10
CA SER A 22 -5.25 14.54 37.29
C SER A 22 -4.02 14.56 36.37
N LEU A 23 -3.94 13.65 35.38
CA LEU A 23 -2.95 13.72 34.29
C LEU A 23 -3.56 14.25 32.98
N SER A 24 -4.88 14.15 32.80
CA SER A 24 -5.64 14.70 31.67
C SER A 24 -5.74 16.23 31.63
N SER A 25 -4.83 16.93 32.31
CA SER A 25 -4.66 18.39 32.25
C SER A 25 -3.21 18.81 31.98
N LEU A 26 -2.33 17.86 31.63
CA LEU A 26 -1.17 18.15 30.79
C LEU A 26 -1.62 18.08 29.33
N GLY A 27 -2.54 18.97 28.95
CA GLY A 27 -2.75 19.29 27.55
C GLY A 27 -1.46 19.94 27.05
N LEU A 28 -0.66 19.20 26.30
CA LEU A 28 0.39 19.78 25.49
C LEU A 28 -0.32 20.64 24.45
N VAL A 29 -0.29 21.96 24.66
CA VAL A 29 -0.70 22.93 23.64
C VAL A 29 0.40 22.92 22.59
N PHE A 30 0.32 21.96 21.68
CA PHE A 30 1.11 21.95 20.46
C PHE A 30 0.71 23.19 19.64
N ALA A 31 1.62 24.16 19.60
CA ALA A 31 1.54 25.32 18.74
C ALA A 31 2.51 25.08 17.58
N ASP A 32 2.00 25.24 16.36
CA ASP A 32 2.48 24.57 15.14
C ASP A 32 2.39 23.03 15.21
N GLY A 33 2.31 22.40 14.02
CA GLY A 33 1.94 20.99 13.86
C GLY A 33 2.92 20.04 14.53
N ALA A 34 2.40 19.06 15.28
CA ALA A 34 3.23 18.06 15.92
C ALA A 34 3.86 17.14 14.86
N ARG A 35 5.19 17.15 14.79
CA ARG A 35 6.02 16.37 13.88
C ARG A 35 6.36 15.03 14.53
N VAL A 36 5.94 13.92 13.92
CA VAL A 36 6.03 12.58 14.52
C VAL A 36 6.74 11.60 13.59
N VAL A 37 7.78 10.95 14.11
CA VAL A 37 8.52 9.87 13.44
C VAL A 37 8.12 8.52 14.02
N THR A 38 7.83 7.56 13.15
CA THR A 38 7.77 6.14 13.49
C THR A 38 9.00 5.41 12.97
N LEU A 39 9.60 4.57 13.82
CA LEU A 39 10.76 3.75 13.49
C LEU A 39 10.38 2.26 13.51
N GLY A 40 10.90 1.50 12.54
CA GLY A 40 10.74 0.05 12.54
C GLY A 40 11.42 -0.60 13.76
N ALA A 41 10.68 -1.43 14.49
CA ALA A 41 11.16 -2.05 15.73
C ALA A 41 12.34 -3.03 15.53
N ASP A 42 12.54 -3.56 14.32
CA ASP A 42 13.66 -4.45 13.98
C ASP A 42 14.95 -3.71 13.57
N LEU A 43 14.93 -2.37 13.56
CA LEU A 43 16.11 -1.56 13.26
C LEU A 43 17.11 -1.56 14.44
N THR A 44 18.37 -1.82 14.11
CA THR A 44 19.49 -1.58 15.03
C THR A 44 19.64 -0.09 15.32
N GLN A 45 20.27 0.28 16.45
CA GLN A 45 20.46 1.70 16.79
C GLN A 45 21.13 2.49 15.66
N ASN A 46 22.21 1.97 15.08
CA ASN A 46 22.89 2.62 13.94
C ASN A 46 21.95 2.84 12.73
N GLN A 47 20.94 1.99 12.53
CA GLN A 47 19.94 2.16 11.49
C GLN A 47 18.91 3.22 11.86
N LYS A 48 18.42 3.23 13.11
CA LYS A 48 17.55 4.31 13.65
C LYS A 48 18.23 5.67 13.55
N ASP A 49 19.49 5.78 13.99
CA ASP A 49 20.34 6.97 13.85
C ASP A 49 20.45 7.44 12.38
N THR A 50 20.55 6.52 11.43
CA THR A 50 20.62 6.82 9.99
C THR A 50 19.27 7.30 9.45
N MET A 51 18.15 6.74 9.91
CA MET A 51 16.82 7.18 9.48
C MET A 51 16.47 8.58 9.99
N LEU A 52 16.81 8.90 11.24
CA LEU A 52 16.61 10.26 11.79
C LEU A 52 17.44 11.31 11.03
N LYS A 53 18.69 10.99 10.68
CA LYS A 53 19.52 11.85 9.82
C LYS A 53 19.00 11.97 8.39
N TYR A 54 18.41 10.90 7.84
CA TYR A 54 17.74 10.94 6.54
C TYR A 54 16.52 11.86 6.57
N PHE A 55 15.69 11.83 7.62
CA PHE A 55 14.56 12.74 7.80
C PHE A 55 14.96 14.20 8.13
N GLY A 56 16.22 14.42 8.54
CA GLY A 56 16.77 15.73 8.86
C GLY A 56 16.48 16.22 10.28
N VAL A 57 16.17 15.32 11.22
CA VAL A 57 15.68 15.64 12.57
C VAL A 57 16.58 15.13 13.69
N ASN A 58 16.57 15.82 14.83
CA ASN A 58 17.18 15.33 16.08
C ASN A 58 16.13 14.68 17.00
N GLU A 59 16.54 13.72 17.84
CA GLU A 59 15.65 12.97 18.76
C GLU A 59 14.86 13.86 19.76
N ASN A 60 15.29 15.11 19.95
CA ASN A 60 14.68 16.07 20.86
C ASN A 60 13.79 17.12 20.16
N GLU A 61 13.51 16.96 18.86
CA GLU A 61 12.73 17.91 18.04
C GLU A 61 11.39 17.34 17.56
N VAL A 62 11.24 16.01 17.59
CA VAL A 62 10.07 15.26 17.10
C VAL A 62 9.65 14.23 18.14
N VAL A 63 8.39 13.79 18.11
CA VAL A 63 8.00 12.58 18.84
C VAL A 63 8.52 11.36 18.07
N ILE A 64 9.09 10.39 18.78
CA ILE A 64 9.56 9.12 18.20
C ILE A 64 8.77 7.97 18.79
N LEU A 65 8.12 7.20 17.91
CA LEU A 65 7.37 5.99 18.23
C LEU A 65 8.02 4.78 17.54
N ASP A 66 7.97 3.60 18.16
CA ASP A 66 8.33 2.34 17.49
C ASP A 66 7.08 1.69 16.88
N VAL A 67 7.24 1.00 15.74
CA VAL A 67 6.19 0.19 15.07
C VAL A 67 6.72 -1.23 14.87
N ASN A 68 5.92 -2.24 15.23
CA ASN A 68 6.31 -3.65 15.16
C ASN A 68 5.32 -4.53 14.38
N ASN A 69 5.77 -5.73 13.98
CA ASN A 69 5.03 -6.59 13.05
C ASN A 69 3.69 -7.13 13.61
N GLN A 70 3.46 -7.09 14.93
CA GLN A 70 2.14 -7.36 15.50
C GLN A 70 1.14 -6.21 15.24
N GLU A 71 1.61 -4.96 15.16
CA GLU A 71 0.78 -3.80 14.81
C GLU A 71 0.46 -3.81 13.31
N GLU A 72 1.41 -4.18 12.44
CA GLU A 72 1.17 -4.41 11.01
C GLU A 72 0.06 -5.46 10.80
N ARG A 73 0.21 -6.60 11.49
CA ARG A 73 -0.73 -7.72 11.42
C ARG A 73 -2.10 -7.44 12.06
N LYS A 74 -2.30 -6.31 12.75
CA LYS A 74 -3.64 -5.91 13.21
C LYS A 74 -4.56 -5.63 12.02
N TYR A 75 -4.07 -4.87 11.03
CA TYR A 75 -4.88 -4.39 9.91
C TYR A 75 -4.60 -5.12 8.58
N LEU A 76 -3.37 -5.63 8.38
CA LEU A 76 -2.96 -6.24 7.12
C LEU A 76 -3.07 -7.78 7.11
N GLN A 77 -3.28 -8.45 8.25
CA GLN A 77 -3.37 -9.92 8.26
C GLN A 77 -4.70 -10.42 7.70
N GLY A 78 -4.64 -11.17 6.59
CA GLY A 78 -5.82 -11.73 5.92
C GLY A 78 -6.20 -10.98 4.65
N VAL A 79 -5.74 -9.74 4.48
CA VAL A 79 -5.69 -9.05 3.18
C VAL A 79 -4.32 -9.24 2.53
N ALA A 80 -3.23 -8.94 3.24
CA ALA A 80 -1.87 -9.09 2.76
C ALA A 80 -1.33 -10.52 2.93
N SER A 81 -0.48 -10.96 2.00
CA SER A 81 0.26 -12.21 2.08
C SER A 81 1.37 -12.17 3.15
N GLU A 82 1.79 -13.36 3.61
CA GLU A 82 2.99 -13.51 4.47
C GLU A 82 4.29 -13.01 3.81
N ALA A 83 4.31 -12.85 2.48
CA ALA A 83 5.44 -12.27 1.76
C ALA A 83 5.45 -10.73 1.84
N GLN A 84 4.29 -10.09 1.65
CA GLN A 84 4.11 -8.64 1.81
C GLN A 84 4.31 -8.21 3.28
N LEU A 85 3.76 -8.97 4.23
CA LEU A 85 3.86 -8.75 5.69
C LEU A 85 5.25 -9.03 6.29
N GLY A 86 5.96 -10.01 5.74
CA GLY A 86 7.19 -10.54 6.33
C GLY A 86 7.03 -10.95 7.80
N LYS A 87 8.08 -10.72 8.59
CA LYS A 87 8.17 -11.07 10.03
C LYS A 87 8.88 -10.01 10.87
N LYS A 88 9.14 -8.83 10.28
CA LYS A 88 10.03 -7.80 10.82
C LYS A 88 9.67 -6.43 10.25
N THR A 89 9.74 -5.40 11.10
CA THR A 89 9.40 -4.03 10.71
C THR A 89 10.66 -3.19 10.56
N TYR A 90 10.98 -2.80 9.33
CA TYR A 90 12.18 -2.02 8.99
C TYR A 90 11.87 -0.64 8.37
N SER A 91 10.70 -0.47 7.77
CA SER A 91 10.27 0.81 7.19
C SER A 91 9.88 1.79 8.29
N CYS A 92 10.30 3.04 8.12
CA CYS A 92 9.96 4.18 8.96
C CYS A 92 9.01 5.13 8.22
N ALA A 93 8.26 5.94 8.96
CA ALA A 93 7.54 7.08 8.42
C ALA A 93 7.78 8.33 9.26
N TYR A 94 7.78 9.50 8.63
CA TYR A 94 7.80 10.81 9.25
C TYR A 94 6.57 11.58 8.75
N VAL A 95 5.78 12.14 9.65
CA VAL A 95 4.47 12.74 9.35
C VAL A 95 4.37 14.14 9.95
N GLU A 96 3.83 15.06 9.14
CA GLU A 96 3.45 16.42 9.53
C GLU A 96 2.01 16.67 9.04
N PRO A 97 1.00 16.76 9.92
CA PRO A 97 -0.34 17.21 9.54
C PRO A 97 -0.29 18.66 9.05
N THR A 98 -0.86 18.93 7.87
CA THR A 98 -0.74 20.21 7.19
C THR A 98 -2.01 21.07 7.33
N LYS A 99 -2.02 22.26 6.71
CA LYS A 99 -3.13 23.23 6.80
C LYS A 99 -4.27 22.75 5.90
N SER A 100 -5.52 22.77 6.36
CA SER A 100 -6.62 22.19 5.57
C SER A 100 -6.76 22.84 4.19
N GLY A 101 -6.72 22.00 3.15
CA GLY A 101 -6.51 22.39 1.77
C GLY A 101 -5.26 21.72 1.16
N SER A 102 -4.21 21.51 1.96
CA SER A 102 -2.89 21.00 1.55
C SER A 102 -2.84 19.61 0.92
N GLY A 103 -3.87 18.77 1.07
CA GLY A 103 -3.88 17.43 0.48
C GLY A 103 -2.86 16.48 1.11
N ILE A 104 -2.70 15.29 0.54
CA ILE A 104 -1.76 14.28 1.03
C ILE A 104 -0.56 14.17 0.08
N ASN A 105 0.63 14.44 0.61
CA ASN A 105 1.86 14.55 -0.15
C ASN A 105 2.88 13.55 0.41
N VAL A 106 3.46 12.72 -0.46
CA VAL A 106 4.26 11.57 -0.04
C VAL A 106 5.61 11.59 -0.73
N LYS A 107 6.69 11.46 0.04
CA LYS A 107 8.01 11.05 -0.45
C LYS A 107 8.33 9.64 0.06
N THR A 108 8.99 8.84 -0.77
CA THR A 108 9.37 7.46 -0.49
C THR A 108 10.86 7.27 -0.75
N ALA A 109 11.54 6.47 0.08
CA ALA A 109 12.93 6.06 -0.16
C ALA A 109 13.21 4.62 0.27
N ASN A 110 13.77 3.82 -0.65
CA ASN A 110 13.96 2.37 -0.52
C ASN A 110 12.66 1.58 -0.28
N ILE A 111 11.57 2.04 -0.89
CA ILE A 111 10.27 1.37 -0.88
C ILE A 111 10.01 0.83 -2.29
N THR A 112 9.72 -0.47 -2.40
CA THR A 112 9.79 -1.19 -3.70
C THR A 112 8.46 -1.70 -4.23
N TRP A 113 7.35 -1.48 -3.51
CA TRP A 113 6.06 -2.08 -3.84
C TRP A 113 4.92 -1.04 -3.79
N VAL A 114 4.83 -0.25 -2.71
CA VAL A 114 3.90 0.89 -2.67
C VAL A 114 4.52 2.13 -3.33
N THR A 115 3.74 2.84 -4.16
CA THR A 115 4.15 4.12 -4.78
C THR A 115 3.70 5.31 -3.91
N PRO A 116 4.28 6.52 -4.08
CA PRO A 116 3.82 7.71 -3.37
C PRO A 116 2.33 8.01 -3.58
N ALA A 117 1.83 7.84 -4.80
CA ALA A 117 0.43 8.05 -5.14
C ALA A 117 -0.49 6.96 -4.53
N MET A 118 -0.05 5.70 -4.53
CA MET A 118 -0.76 4.58 -3.86
C MET A 118 -0.91 4.84 -2.36
N VAL A 119 0.14 5.35 -1.71
CA VAL A 119 0.10 5.74 -0.29
C VAL A 119 -0.87 6.92 -0.09
N ALA A 120 -0.83 7.95 -0.93
CA ALA A 120 -1.73 9.09 -0.80
C ALA A 120 -3.21 8.71 -0.95
N THR A 121 -3.58 7.84 -1.91
CA THR A 121 -4.97 7.33 -2.00
C THR A 121 -5.33 6.49 -0.78
N THR A 122 -4.45 5.61 -0.33
CA THR A 122 -4.65 4.77 0.85
C THR A 122 -4.93 5.59 2.10
N LEU A 123 -4.14 6.65 2.35
CA LEU A 123 -4.29 7.51 3.51
C LEU A 123 -5.60 8.32 3.47
N SER A 124 -6.09 8.69 2.29
CA SER A 124 -7.43 9.30 2.17
C SER A 124 -8.54 8.34 2.62
N THR A 125 -8.40 7.03 2.38
CA THR A 125 -9.34 6.01 2.85
C THR A 125 -9.25 5.79 4.35
N ALA A 126 -8.06 5.93 4.95
CA ALA A 126 -7.89 5.97 6.41
C ALA A 126 -8.53 7.22 7.06
N GLY A 127 -8.97 8.20 6.25
CA GLY A 127 -9.62 9.43 6.72
C GLY A 127 -8.67 10.62 6.89
N LEU A 128 -7.40 10.53 6.46
CA LEU A 128 -6.53 11.70 6.36
C LEU A 128 -6.98 12.58 5.19
N THR A 129 -6.75 13.89 5.29
CA THR A 129 -7.07 14.86 4.21
C THR A 129 -5.88 15.74 3.86
N ASP A 130 -5.12 16.15 4.88
CA ASP A 130 -4.08 17.16 4.79
C ASP A 130 -2.84 16.72 5.61
N ALA A 131 -1.83 16.15 4.94
CA ALA A 131 -0.58 15.71 5.57
C ALA A 131 0.59 15.60 4.58
N ASP A 132 1.76 16.03 5.02
CA ASP A 132 3.04 15.69 4.39
C ASP A 132 3.61 14.44 5.06
N VAL A 133 4.15 13.52 4.26
CA VAL A 133 4.60 12.19 4.69
C VAL A 133 5.90 11.81 3.99
N VAL A 134 6.91 11.39 4.76
CA VAL A 134 8.12 10.73 4.23
C VAL A 134 8.17 9.30 4.73
N ILE A 135 8.03 8.33 3.84
CA ILE A 135 8.33 6.92 4.12
C ILE A 135 9.79 6.65 3.73
N ALA A 136 10.56 5.97 4.59
CA ALA A 136 11.89 5.51 4.17
C ALA A 136 12.40 4.27 4.90
N ALA A 137 13.38 3.58 4.31
CA ALA A 137 14.09 2.46 4.91
C ALA A 137 15.60 2.51 4.61
N ASN A 138 16.43 1.91 5.47
CA ASN A 138 17.89 1.83 5.28
C ASN A 138 18.30 0.96 4.07
N PHE A 139 17.40 0.12 3.57
CA PHE A 139 17.58 -0.79 2.45
C PHE A 139 16.20 -1.13 1.85
N PRO A 140 16.12 -1.63 0.59
CA PRO A 140 14.85 -1.91 -0.10
C PRO A 140 13.89 -2.84 0.67
N VAL A 141 12.64 -2.41 0.85
CA VAL A 141 11.54 -3.18 1.49
C VAL A 141 10.17 -2.89 0.85
N SER A 142 9.16 -3.73 1.12
CA SER A 142 7.78 -3.57 0.63
C SER A 142 7.12 -2.26 1.06
N GLY A 143 7.36 -1.81 2.30
CA GLY A 143 6.80 -0.59 2.88
C GLY A 143 5.49 -0.78 3.68
N THR A 144 4.97 -2.01 3.80
CA THR A 144 3.73 -2.31 4.53
C THR A 144 3.67 -1.71 5.94
N GLY A 145 4.74 -1.88 6.72
CA GLY A 145 4.81 -1.35 8.08
C GLY A 145 4.85 0.17 8.19
N ALA A 146 5.15 0.87 7.09
CA ALA A 146 5.05 2.32 7.04
C ALA A 146 3.60 2.80 7.05
N LEU A 147 2.65 2.08 6.45
CA LEU A 147 1.22 2.45 6.52
C LEU A 147 0.75 2.47 7.98
N THR A 148 1.06 1.40 8.73
CA THR A 148 0.79 1.33 10.17
C THR A 148 1.49 2.47 10.93
N GLY A 149 2.72 2.80 10.54
CA GLY A 149 3.47 3.93 11.11
C GLY A 149 2.83 5.30 10.82
N ILE A 150 2.35 5.56 9.61
CA ILE A 150 1.73 6.83 9.24
C ILE A 150 0.44 7.03 10.03
N MET A 151 -0.43 6.02 10.06
CA MET A 151 -1.70 6.09 10.81
C MET A 151 -1.42 6.38 12.29
N LYS A 152 -0.50 5.63 12.92
CA LYS A 152 -0.09 5.82 14.31
C LYS A 152 0.56 7.19 14.58
N ALA A 153 1.37 7.70 13.65
CA ALA A 153 2.01 9.00 13.76
C ALA A 153 1.02 10.15 13.59
N PHE A 154 0.01 10.00 12.73
CA PHE A 154 -1.05 10.99 12.55
C PHE A 154 -2.01 11.05 13.75
N GLU A 155 -2.33 9.90 14.35
CA GLU A 155 -3.11 9.83 15.61
C GLU A 155 -2.37 10.54 16.77
N ASP A 156 -1.06 10.33 16.91
CA ASP A 156 -0.23 11.02 17.92
C ASP A 156 -0.08 12.53 17.63
N ALA A 157 0.12 12.89 16.35
CA ALA A 157 0.31 14.27 15.92
C ALA A 157 -0.95 15.15 16.04
N THR A 158 -2.13 14.57 15.80
CA THR A 158 -3.42 15.28 15.92
C THR A 158 -4.02 15.17 17.33
N GLY A 159 -3.67 14.11 18.07
CA GLY A 159 -4.25 13.77 19.37
C GLY A 159 -5.62 13.10 19.30
N GLU A 160 -6.13 12.83 18.10
CA GLU A 160 -7.44 12.21 17.84
C GLU A 160 -7.25 10.85 17.13
N PRO A 161 -7.99 9.79 17.52
CA PRO A 161 -7.89 8.49 16.88
C PRO A 161 -8.52 8.50 15.48
N LEU A 162 -7.89 7.81 14.52
CA LEU A 162 -8.51 7.52 13.24
C LEU A 162 -9.57 6.43 13.41
N ASP A 163 -10.58 6.46 12.55
CA ASP A 163 -11.66 5.45 12.56
C ASP A 163 -11.11 4.05 12.23
N GLU A 164 -11.54 3.04 13.00
CA GLU A 164 -10.98 1.68 12.91
C GLU A 164 -11.39 0.97 11.61
N ASP A 165 -12.65 1.06 11.21
CA ASP A 165 -13.14 0.50 9.94
C ASP A 165 -12.40 1.15 8.76
N LYS A 166 -12.17 2.47 8.81
CA LYS A 166 -11.39 3.19 7.79
C LYS A 166 -9.93 2.77 7.74
N LYS A 167 -9.28 2.44 8.87
CA LYS A 167 -7.91 1.90 8.90
C LYS A 167 -7.83 0.47 8.32
N GLU A 168 -8.85 -0.35 8.55
CA GLU A 168 -8.97 -1.67 7.90
C GLU A 168 -9.20 -1.53 6.39
N LEU A 169 -10.10 -0.64 5.95
CA LEU A 169 -10.36 -0.38 4.53
C LEU A 169 -9.18 0.25 3.78
N ALA A 170 -8.39 1.11 4.43
CA ALA A 170 -7.13 1.59 3.86
C ALA A 170 -6.13 0.44 3.66
N SER A 171 -6.08 -0.50 4.61
CA SER A 171 -5.20 -1.67 4.53
C SER A 171 -5.66 -2.64 3.42
N GLU A 172 -6.97 -2.80 3.22
CA GLU A 172 -7.55 -3.55 2.10
C GLU A 172 -7.35 -2.84 0.75
N GLU A 173 -7.48 -1.50 0.70
CA GLU A 173 -7.20 -0.70 -0.50
C GLU A 173 -5.74 -0.81 -0.93
N LEU A 174 -4.78 -0.68 0.00
CA LEU A 174 -3.36 -0.78 -0.32
C LEU A 174 -3.04 -2.12 -1.00
N ILE A 175 -3.58 -3.23 -0.47
CA ILE A 175 -3.35 -4.55 -1.04
C ILE A 175 -4.07 -4.72 -2.37
N THR A 176 -5.35 -4.35 -2.45
CA THR A 176 -6.12 -4.45 -3.70
C THR A 176 -5.51 -3.61 -4.83
N THR A 177 -4.96 -2.44 -4.51
CA THR A 177 -4.28 -1.55 -5.48
C THR A 177 -2.93 -2.12 -5.90
N GLY A 178 -2.11 -2.59 -4.95
CA GLY A 178 -0.80 -3.16 -5.22
C GLY A 178 -0.86 -4.45 -6.03
N ASP A 179 -1.72 -5.39 -5.61
CA ASP A 179 -1.98 -6.65 -6.32
C ASP A 179 -2.48 -6.38 -7.75
N LEU A 180 -3.42 -5.44 -7.93
CA LEU A 180 -3.90 -5.03 -9.26
C LEU A 180 -2.77 -4.43 -10.11
N GLY A 181 -1.91 -3.62 -9.49
CA GLY A 181 -0.80 -2.94 -10.15
C GLY A 181 0.34 -3.88 -10.60
N GLU A 182 0.40 -5.11 -10.11
CA GLU A 182 1.30 -6.16 -10.63
C GLU A 182 0.89 -6.63 -12.04
N ASP A 183 -0.42 -6.64 -12.35
CA ASP A 183 -0.95 -7.00 -13.68
C ASP A 183 -1.05 -5.81 -14.65
N ILE A 184 -1.52 -4.64 -14.19
CA ILE A 184 -1.90 -3.51 -15.08
C ILE A 184 -0.94 -2.30 -15.03
N GLY A 185 0.03 -2.32 -14.10
CA GLY A 185 0.91 -1.21 -13.78
C GLY A 185 0.38 -0.35 -12.63
N GLN A 186 1.27 -0.03 -11.68
CA GLN A 186 0.91 0.60 -10.39
C GLN A 186 0.21 1.96 -10.52
N ASP A 187 0.59 2.80 -11.48
CA ASP A 187 -0.09 4.08 -11.73
C ASP A 187 -1.52 3.90 -12.24
N LYS A 188 -1.77 2.93 -13.15
CA LYS A 188 -3.15 2.64 -13.61
C LYS A 188 -4.01 2.09 -12.48
N ALA A 189 -3.48 1.18 -11.66
CA ALA A 189 -4.19 0.63 -10.51
C ALA A 189 -4.55 1.72 -9.50
N THR A 190 -3.58 2.56 -9.15
CA THR A 190 -3.77 3.72 -8.27
C THR A 190 -4.83 4.68 -8.83
N GLY A 191 -4.76 4.99 -10.12
CA GLY A 191 -5.73 5.86 -10.81
C GLY A 191 -7.14 5.30 -10.81
N ILE A 192 -7.33 4.03 -11.21
CA ILE A 192 -8.63 3.37 -11.23
C ILE A 192 -9.25 3.36 -9.83
N VAL A 193 -8.49 2.97 -8.80
CA VAL A 193 -8.96 2.93 -7.41
C VAL A 193 -9.34 4.31 -6.91
N ASN A 194 -8.47 5.32 -7.11
CA ASN A 194 -8.72 6.70 -6.69
C ASN A 194 -9.94 7.31 -7.40
N ASP A 195 -10.08 7.12 -8.71
CA ASP A 195 -11.10 7.77 -9.52
C ASP A 195 -12.48 7.10 -9.33
N VAL A 196 -12.55 5.77 -9.15
CA VAL A 196 -13.77 5.07 -8.72
C VAL A 196 -14.21 5.56 -7.34
N LYS A 197 -13.29 5.56 -6.36
CA LYS A 197 -13.54 6.05 -5.01
C LYS A 197 -14.04 7.50 -5.02
N THR A 198 -13.44 8.33 -5.87
CA THR A 198 -13.84 9.72 -6.08
C THR A 198 -15.27 9.84 -6.59
N GLU A 199 -15.68 9.04 -7.58
CA GLU A 199 -17.06 9.06 -8.08
C GLU A 199 -18.08 8.57 -7.04
N ILE A 200 -17.82 7.44 -6.36
CA ILE A 200 -18.80 6.87 -5.41
C ILE A 200 -18.99 7.74 -4.16
N ILE A 201 -17.91 8.31 -3.60
CA ILE A 201 -17.99 9.18 -2.42
C ILE A 201 -18.69 10.50 -2.76
N LYS A 202 -18.31 11.15 -3.87
CA LYS A 202 -18.94 12.38 -4.37
C LYS A 202 -20.44 12.21 -4.60
N ASN A 203 -20.84 11.13 -5.26
CA ASN A 203 -22.22 10.89 -5.67
C ASN A 203 -23.05 10.22 -4.55
N ASN A 204 -22.42 9.78 -3.45
CA ASN A 204 -23.00 8.96 -2.39
C ASN A 204 -23.62 7.66 -2.93
N THR A 205 -22.91 7.00 -3.87
CA THR A 205 -23.36 5.79 -4.56
C THR A 205 -23.18 4.56 -3.68
N LYS A 206 -24.24 4.14 -2.97
CA LYS A 206 -24.25 2.92 -2.13
C LYS A 206 -24.95 1.71 -2.78
N ASP A 207 -25.33 1.82 -4.05
CA ASP A 207 -25.97 0.75 -4.81
C ASP A 207 -24.94 -0.05 -5.61
N THR A 208 -24.84 -1.36 -5.38
CA THR A 208 -23.74 -2.20 -5.91
C THR A 208 -23.75 -2.29 -7.43
N VAL A 209 -24.90 -2.15 -8.09
CA VAL A 209 -24.99 -2.15 -9.56
C VAL A 209 -24.38 -0.85 -10.12
N GLN A 210 -24.72 0.31 -9.55
CA GLN A 210 -24.10 1.58 -9.93
C GLN A 210 -22.60 1.64 -9.58
N ILE A 211 -22.15 0.99 -8.49
CA ILE A 211 -20.71 0.85 -8.18
C ILE A 211 -20.01 0.04 -9.27
N ALA A 212 -20.55 -1.12 -9.67
CA ALA A 212 -20.03 -1.93 -10.77
C ALA A 212 -20.03 -1.17 -12.11
N GLU A 213 -21.08 -0.39 -12.41
CA GLU A 213 -21.13 0.48 -13.59
C GLU A 213 -20.04 1.56 -13.55
N THR A 214 -19.83 2.26 -12.42
CA THR A 214 -18.72 3.21 -12.26
C THR A 214 -17.36 2.51 -12.44
N ILE A 215 -17.11 1.35 -11.82
CA ILE A 215 -15.84 0.61 -11.99
C ILE A 215 -15.61 0.29 -13.45
N ASN A 216 -16.60 -0.28 -14.15
CA ASN A 216 -16.49 -0.58 -15.58
C ASN A 216 -16.21 0.68 -16.41
N ASN A 217 -16.86 1.81 -16.12
CA ASN A 217 -16.61 3.07 -16.80
C ASN A 217 -15.16 3.55 -16.59
N VAL A 218 -14.67 3.59 -15.35
CA VAL A 218 -13.29 4.04 -15.04
C VAL A 218 -12.25 3.10 -15.68
N VAL A 219 -12.37 1.78 -15.48
CA VAL A 219 -11.46 0.76 -16.05
C VAL A 219 -11.32 0.90 -17.57
N ASN A 220 -12.44 1.06 -18.29
CA ASN A 220 -12.42 1.27 -19.74
C ASN A 220 -11.71 2.57 -20.14
N ASN A 221 -11.84 3.65 -19.35
CA ASN A 221 -11.16 4.92 -19.63
C ASN A 221 -9.64 4.84 -19.46
N TYR A 222 -9.14 3.99 -18.54
CA TYR A 222 -7.72 3.66 -18.40
C TYR A 222 -7.20 2.69 -19.49
N ASN A 223 -8.04 2.28 -20.44
CA ASN A 223 -7.78 1.24 -21.45
C ASN A 223 -7.40 -0.12 -20.86
N VAL A 224 -7.95 -0.45 -19.68
CA VAL A 224 -7.68 -1.69 -18.94
C VAL A 224 -8.83 -2.67 -19.15
N THR A 225 -8.56 -3.96 -18.95
CA THR A 225 -9.59 -5.00 -18.77
C THR A 225 -9.22 -5.80 -17.54
N LEU A 226 -10.13 -5.86 -16.57
CA LEU A 226 -9.95 -6.66 -15.36
C LEU A 226 -10.43 -8.09 -15.60
N SER A 227 -9.81 -9.04 -14.90
CA SER A 227 -10.38 -10.37 -14.69
C SER A 227 -11.59 -10.33 -13.75
N ASP A 228 -12.45 -11.35 -13.81
CA ASP A 228 -13.62 -11.48 -12.94
C ASP A 228 -13.24 -11.42 -11.44
N GLU A 229 -12.06 -11.93 -11.05
CA GLU A 229 -11.58 -11.87 -9.66
C GLU A 229 -11.14 -10.45 -9.26
N GLN A 230 -10.39 -9.74 -10.11
CA GLN A 230 -10.00 -8.34 -9.87
C GLN A 230 -11.23 -7.42 -9.82
N MET A 231 -12.20 -7.64 -10.70
CA MET A 231 -13.47 -6.92 -10.70
C MET A 231 -14.23 -7.16 -9.38
N ALA A 232 -14.40 -8.42 -8.96
CA ALA A 232 -15.10 -8.76 -7.72
C ALA A 232 -14.40 -8.23 -6.45
N LYS A 233 -13.06 -8.22 -6.41
CA LYS A 233 -12.28 -7.58 -5.32
C LYS A 233 -12.54 -6.07 -5.28
N LEU A 234 -12.43 -5.39 -6.41
CA LEU A 234 -12.63 -3.95 -6.50
C LEU A 234 -14.08 -3.53 -6.21
N GLU A 235 -15.07 -4.29 -6.68
CA GLU A 235 -16.48 -4.12 -6.32
C GLU A 235 -16.70 -4.28 -4.80
N ASN A 236 -16.07 -5.28 -4.17
CA ASN A 236 -16.24 -5.52 -2.74
C ASN A 236 -15.61 -4.41 -1.88
N LEU A 237 -14.38 -3.99 -2.21
CA LEU A 237 -13.69 -2.87 -1.58
C LEU A 237 -14.52 -1.58 -1.71
N MET A 238 -14.98 -1.27 -2.93
CA MET A 238 -15.71 -0.03 -3.21
C MET A 238 -17.11 -0.03 -2.60
N ALA A 239 -17.77 -1.18 -2.50
CA ALA A 239 -19.01 -1.33 -1.73
C ALA A 239 -18.78 -0.95 -0.25
N LYS A 240 -17.77 -1.53 0.42
CA LYS A 240 -17.44 -1.19 1.82
C LYS A 240 -17.08 0.28 2.00
N ILE A 241 -16.25 0.84 1.12
CA ILE A 241 -15.89 2.27 1.11
C ILE A 241 -17.14 3.13 0.94
N SER A 242 -18.10 2.71 0.11
CA SER A 242 -19.35 3.45 -0.07
C SER A 242 -20.25 3.45 1.17
N GLU A 243 -20.17 2.46 2.07
CA GLU A 243 -21.01 2.40 3.27
C GLU A 243 -20.61 3.46 4.30
N GLN A 244 -19.31 3.76 4.39
CA GLN A 244 -18.69 4.71 5.32
C GLN A 244 -19.14 6.17 5.13
N ASP A 245 -18.98 6.98 6.19
CA ASP A 245 -19.28 8.42 6.17
C ASP A 245 -18.01 9.22 5.81
N TYR A 246 -17.82 9.46 4.50
CA TYR A 246 -16.69 10.21 3.95
C TYR A 246 -17.14 11.59 3.44
N ASN A 247 -16.56 12.67 3.97
CA ASN A 247 -16.85 14.02 3.47
C ASN A 247 -16.00 14.32 2.22
N TYR A 248 -16.62 14.19 1.04
CA TYR A 248 -16.01 14.56 -0.24
C TYR A 248 -15.34 15.96 -0.20
N ASN A 249 -15.95 16.95 0.45
CA ASN A 249 -15.45 18.33 0.41
C ASN A 249 -14.12 18.54 1.13
N GLU A 250 -13.78 17.65 2.07
CA GLU A 250 -12.52 17.63 2.81
C GLU A 250 -11.48 16.77 2.06
N MET A 251 -11.88 15.56 1.60
CA MET A 251 -10.99 14.63 0.90
C MET A 251 -10.57 15.06 -0.52
N LYS A 252 -11.37 15.90 -1.19
CA LYS A 252 -11.20 16.24 -2.61
C LYS A 252 -9.78 16.66 -3.01
N ASN A 253 -9.03 17.36 -2.15
CA ASN A 253 -7.71 17.87 -2.48
C ASN A 253 -6.68 16.71 -2.53
N ALA A 254 -6.80 15.75 -1.62
CA ALA A 254 -6.00 14.52 -1.64
C ALA A 254 -6.33 13.65 -2.86
N LEU A 255 -7.62 13.47 -3.17
CA LEU A 255 -8.10 12.72 -4.34
C LEU A 255 -7.67 13.37 -5.67
N GLU A 256 -7.64 14.71 -5.75
CA GLU A 256 -7.11 15.45 -6.89
C GLU A 256 -5.59 15.32 -7.00
N SER A 257 -4.85 15.46 -5.89
CA SER A 257 -3.38 15.27 -5.90
C SER A 257 -2.98 13.90 -6.42
N VAL A 258 -3.67 12.83 -6.01
CA VAL A 258 -3.44 11.48 -6.56
C VAL A 258 -3.71 11.44 -8.07
N SER A 259 -4.89 11.90 -8.50
CA SER A 259 -5.31 11.83 -9.91
C SER A 259 -4.39 12.68 -10.82
N ASN A 260 -3.90 13.83 -10.35
CA ASN A 260 -2.89 14.63 -11.04
C ASN A 260 -1.54 13.89 -11.16
N VAL A 261 -1.00 13.32 -10.06
CA VAL A 261 0.29 12.60 -10.07
C VAL A 261 0.23 11.37 -10.97
N VAL A 262 -0.87 10.59 -10.92
CA VAL A 262 -1.10 9.46 -11.82
C VAL A 262 -1.15 9.91 -13.28
N ASN A 263 -1.91 10.97 -13.59
CA ASN A 263 -1.97 11.52 -14.95
C ASN A 263 -0.59 11.99 -15.45
N GLU A 264 0.25 12.57 -14.58
CA GLU A 264 1.61 12.99 -14.94
C GLU A 264 2.55 11.80 -15.17
N ASN A 265 2.55 10.79 -14.29
CA ASN A 265 3.34 9.57 -14.46
C ASN A 265 2.95 8.84 -15.77
N LEU A 266 1.65 8.62 -16.01
CA LEU A 266 1.15 7.97 -17.23
C LEU A 266 1.47 8.79 -18.49
N SER A 267 1.37 10.12 -18.42
CA SER A 267 1.78 11.02 -19.52
C SER A 267 3.29 10.93 -19.81
N ALA A 268 4.13 10.81 -18.78
CA ALA A 268 5.58 10.65 -18.94
C ALA A 268 5.97 9.28 -19.53
N MET A 269 5.19 8.23 -19.23
CA MET A 269 5.29 6.91 -19.87
C MET A 269 4.80 6.90 -21.33
N GLY A 270 4.14 7.98 -21.79
CA GLY A 270 3.53 8.05 -23.11
C GLY A 270 2.20 7.29 -23.23
N GLU A 271 1.63 6.84 -22.10
CA GLU A 271 0.33 6.20 -22.08
C GLU A 271 -0.80 7.23 -22.23
N SER A 272 -1.92 6.82 -22.83
CA SER A 272 -3.04 7.72 -23.11
C SER A 272 -4.37 7.15 -22.63
N VAL A 273 -4.63 7.37 -21.34
CA VAL A 273 -5.98 7.32 -20.73
C VAL A 273 -6.92 8.24 -21.52
N ASN A 274 -8.21 7.90 -21.55
CA ASN A 274 -9.23 8.69 -22.25
C ASN A 274 -9.25 10.13 -21.74
N LYS A 275 -8.75 11.08 -22.56
CA LYS A 275 -8.69 12.49 -22.21
C LYS A 275 -10.05 13.09 -21.89
N GLY A 276 -11.14 12.62 -22.51
CA GLY A 276 -12.48 13.09 -22.18
C GLY A 276 -12.92 12.74 -20.75
N PHE A 277 -12.40 11.64 -20.20
CA PHE A 277 -12.63 11.23 -18.81
C PHE A 277 -11.71 11.98 -17.84
N PHE A 278 -10.41 12.06 -18.11
CA PHE A 278 -9.51 12.88 -17.27
C PHE A 278 -9.89 14.37 -17.29
N ASP A 279 -10.29 14.92 -18.43
CA ASP A 279 -10.85 16.27 -18.51
C ASP A 279 -12.17 16.36 -17.72
N SER A 280 -13.00 15.32 -17.65
CA SER A 280 -14.21 15.31 -16.81
C SER A 280 -13.87 15.39 -15.32
N ILE A 281 -12.93 14.56 -14.84
CA ILE A 281 -12.44 14.57 -13.46
C ILE A 281 -11.75 15.91 -13.13
N LYS A 282 -10.89 16.40 -14.01
CA LYS A 282 -10.19 17.69 -13.86
C LYS A 282 -11.16 18.87 -13.89
N ASN A 283 -12.21 18.83 -14.73
CA ASN A 283 -13.28 19.83 -14.71
C ASN A 283 -14.10 19.78 -13.41
N PHE A 284 -14.32 18.57 -12.86
CA PHE A 284 -14.97 18.39 -11.58
C PHE A 284 -14.16 18.95 -10.39
N PHE A 285 -12.83 18.94 -10.48
CA PHE A 285 -11.93 19.61 -9.52
C PHE A 285 -11.63 21.09 -9.83
N THR A 286 -12.26 21.72 -10.85
CA THR A 286 -11.94 23.11 -11.21
C THR A 286 -12.17 24.10 -10.05
N GLY A 287 -11.16 24.94 -9.81
CA GLY A 287 -11.14 25.89 -8.69
C GLY A 287 -10.29 25.46 -7.49
N ILE A 288 -9.67 24.28 -7.53
CA ILE A 288 -8.75 23.79 -6.48
C ILE A 288 -7.29 23.85 -6.96
N GLY A 289 -6.99 23.43 -8.19
CA GLY A 289 -5.64 23.44 -8.78
C GLY A 289 -4.90 24.78 -8.93
N ASP A 290 -5.42 25.89 -8.40
CA ASP A 290 -4.63 27.11 -8.16
C ASP A 290 -3.93 27.06 -6.79
N TRP A 291 -4.54 26.46 -5.76
CA TRP A 291 -3.87 26.15 -4.48
C TRP A 291 -2.73 25.13 -4.69
N PHE A 292 -2.90 24.14 -5.59
CA PHE A 292 -1.85 23.19 -5.95
C PHE A 292 -0.61 23.93 -6.52
N LYS A 293 -0.82 24.98 -7.35
CA LYS A 293 0.29 25.82 -7.84
C LYS A 293 0.85 26.77 -6.79
N GLU A 294 0.06 27.21 -5.81
CA GLU A 294 0.56 28.05 -4.72
C GLU A 294 1.36 27.24 -3.69
N THR A 295 1.12 25.93 -3.60
CA THR A 295 1.84 24.99 -2.72
C THR A 295 3.07 24.36 -3.41
N PHE A 296 2.95 23.90 -4.66
CA PHE A 296 4.02 23.20 -5.39
C PHE A 296 4.67 24.04 -6.52
N GLY A 297 4.17 25.25 -6.78
CA GLY A 297 4.72 26.16 -7.81
C GLY A 297 5.65 27.26 -7.28
N GLY A 298 5.78 27.42 -5.96
CA GLY A 298 6.87 28.15 -5.30
C GLY A 298 6.52 29.47 -4.58
N GLU A 299 7.44 29.87 -3.70
CA GLU A 299 7.48 31.12 -2.91
C GLU A 299 6.53 31.28 -1.70
N SER A 300 6.46 30.28 -0.82
CA SER A 300 6.44 30.58 0.63
C SER A 300 7.23 29.55 1.45
N LYS A 301 7.90 29.98 2.53
CA LYS A 301 8.83 29.15 3.32
C LYS A 301 8.34 28.88 4.75
N ASP A 302 7.45 27.92 4.88
CA ASP A 302 7.56 26.91 5.93
C ASP A 302 8.19 25.69 5.25
N SER A 303 9.36 25.20 5.69
CA SER A 303 10.02 24.07 5.03
C SER A 303 9.33 22.76 5.43
N SER A 304 8.58 22.22 4.48
CA SER A 304 7.95 20.90 4.53
C SER A 304 8.96 19.81 4.89
N ILE A 305 8.52 18.77 5.61
CA ILE A 305 9.34 17.58 5.88
C ILE A 305 9.78 16.83 4.62
N LEU A 306 9.14 17.06 3.47
CA LEU A 306 9.56 16.49 2.19
C LEU A 306 10.92 17.08 1.76
N GLU A 307 11.10 18.40 1.91
CA GLU A 307 12.35 19.12 1.57
C GLU A 307 13.50 18.82 2.54
N SER A 308 13.22 18.53 3.81
CA SER A 308 14.26 18.33 4.85
C SER A 308 15.05 17.03 4.73
N THR A 309 14.74 16.20 3.74
CA THR A 309 15.28 14.86 3.57
C THR A 309 16.68 14.83 2.95
N ASN A 310 17.59 14.03 3.49
CA ASN A 310 18.97 13.92 3.01
C ASN A 310 19.21 12.60 2.25
N ASP A 311 18.73 12.57 1.01
CA ASP A 311 18.74 11.43 0.08
C ASP A 311 20.10 10.74 -0.05
N ASN A 312 21.20 11.51 0.00
CA ASN A 312 22.57 11.00 -0.07
C ASN A 312 22.93 9.99 1.04
N ILE A 313 22.24 10.03 2.19
CA ILE A 313 22.50 9.15 3.34
C ILE A 313 22.14 7.68 3.04
N LEU A 314 21.23 7.44 2.09
CA LEU A 314 20.83 6.09 1.68
C LEU A 314 21.71 5.53 0.54
N GLY A 315 22.64 6.33 0.00
CA GLY A 315 23.64 5.95 -0.99
C GLY A 315 23.13 5.93 -2.45
N GLU A 316 24.08 5.82 -3.40
CA GLU A 316 23.88 5.92 -4.86
C GLU A 316 22.90 4.90 -5.51
N ASN A 317 22.35 3.99 -4.71
CA ASN A 317 21.38 2.96 -5.15
C ASN A 317 20.01 3.13 -4.48
N ALA A 318 19.78 4.22 -3.74
CA ALA A 318 18.50 4.49 -3.10
C ALA A 318 17.40 4.68 -4.16
N GLN A 319 16.31 3.92 -4.01
CA GLN A 319 15.11 4.08 -4.84
C GLN A 319 14.24 5.16 -4.23
N ILE A 320 14.22 6.35 -4.84
CA ILE A 320 13.53 7.53 -4.28
C ILE A 320 12.49 8.01 -5.27
N ASP A 321 11.25 8.16 -4.79
CA ASP A 321 10.14 8.72 -5.57
C ASP A 321 9.21 9.56 -4.68
N ALA A 322 8.49 10.51 -5.27
CA ALA A 322 7.59 11.41 -4.56
C ALA A 322 6.32 11.75 -5.38
N THR A 323 5.30 12.26 -4.70
CA THR A 323 4.12 12.88 -5.34
C THR A 323 4.54 14.17 -6.05
N ASP A 324 5.29 15.05 -5.38
CA ASP A 324 6.03 16.12 -6.03
C ASP A 324 7.49 15.72 -6.28
N LYS A 325 7.83 15.48 -7.55
CA LYS A 325 9.18 15.14 -8.01
C LYS A 325 10.22 16.24 -7.71
N SER A 326 9.81 17.49 -7.44
CA SER A 326 10.71 18.58 -7.08
C SER A 326 11.39 18.37 -5.71
N THR A 327 10.75 17.60 -4.82
CA THR A 327 11.27 17.29 -3.47
C THR A 327 12.40 16.25 -3.45
N ILE A 328 12.82 15.74 -4.61
CA ILE A 328 13.90 14.74 -4.72
C ILE A 328 15.26 15.46 -4.72
N ASN A 329 16.01 15.30 -3.62
CA ASN A 329 17.26 16.01 -3.34
C ASN A 329 18.45 15.33 -4.06
N LEU A 330 18.49 15.52 -5.39
CA LEU A 330 19.52 15.01 -6.29
C LEU A 330 20.95 15.39 -5.87
N PRO A 331 21.95 14.51 -6.08
CA PRO A 331 23.36 14.86 -5.94
C PRO A 331 23.78 15.94 -6.95
N SER A 332 24.91 16.60 -6.68
CA SER A 332 25.31 17.81 -7.42
C SER A 332 25.68 17.52 -8.89
N SER A 333 25.67 18.58 -9.71
CA SER A 333 25.55 18.53 -11.18
C SER A 333 26.64 17.79 -11.98
N GLU A 334 27.66 17.20 -11.34
CA GLU A 334 28.77 16.50 -12.02
C GLU A 334 28.55 14.97 -12.12
N GLU A 335 27.60 14.38 -11.39
CA GLU A 335 27.32 12.94 -11.39
C GLU A 335 26.06 12.54 -12.21
N VAL A 336 25.37 13.54 -12.77
CA VAL A 336 23.99 13.47 -13.29
C VAL A 336 23.81 12.46 -14.44
N GLU A 337 24.72 12.40 -15.41
CA GLU A 337 24.55 11.56 -16.61
C GLU A 337 24.49 10.06 -16.27
N GLY A 338 25.24 9.62 -15.24
CA GLY A 338 25.22 8.23 -14.78
C GLY A 338 23.93 7.88 -14.02
N PHE A 339 23.44 8.80 -13.19
CA PHE A 339 22.26 8.59 -12.35
C PHE A 339 20.98 8.41 -13.18
N PHE A 340 20.72 9.31 -14.14
CA PHE A 340 19.54 9.20 -15.00
C PHE A 340 19.60 7.99 -15.94
N ALA A 341 20.77 7.64 -16.48
CA ALA A 341 20.94 6.43 -17.28
C ALA A 341 20.65 5.15 -16.47
N LYS A 342 21.01 5.14 -15.18
CA LYS A 342 20.79 4.04 -14.24
C LYS A 342 19.31 3.91 -13.85
N ILE A 343 18.59 5.01 -13.62
CA ILE A 343 17.13 5.01 -13.43
C ILE A 343 16.42 4.47 -14.68
N ILE A 344 16.80 4.94 -15.87
CA ILE A 344 16.21 4.46 -17.14
C ILE A 344 16.50 2.97 -17.37
N ASN A 345 17.67 2.46 -16.99
CA ASN A 345 17.97 1.03 -17.06
C ASN A 345 17.21 0.20 -16.01
N TRP A 346 17.00 0.73 -14.80
CA TRP A 346 16.17 0.07 -13.78
C TRP A 346 14.70 0.01 -14.23
N PHE A 347 14.14 1.10 -14.75
CA PHE A 347 12.78 1.14 -15.28
C PHE A 347 12.60 0.12 -16.42
N LYS A 348 13.57 0.04 -17.35
CA LYS A 348 13.59 -1.02 -18.38
C LYS A 348 13.70 -2.42 -17.79
N GLY A 349 14.49 -2.62 -16.74
CA GLY A 349 14.61 -3.90 -16.04
C GLY A 349 13.35 -4.31 -15.26
N LEU A 350 12.48 -3.35 -14.92
CA LEU A 350 11.19 -3.58 -14.26
C LEU A 350 10.09 -3.98 -15.25
N PHE A 351 10.12 -3.42 -16.48
CA PHE A 351 9.06 -3.61 -17.48
C PHE A 351 9.41 -4.54 -18.66
N ASN A 352 10.69 -4.88 -18.90
CA ASN A 352 11.07 -5.93 -19.86
C ASN A 352 10.91 -7.34 -19.25
N ASN A 353 9.67 -7.78 -19.04
CA ASN A 353 9.37 -9.19 -18.76
C ASN A 353 9.28 -10.01 -20.07
N GLU A 354 10.36 -10.02 -20.85
CA GLU A 354 10.48 -10.89 -22.02
C GLU A 354 10.80 -12.31 -21.54
N SER A 355 9.82 -13.20 -21.63
CA SER A 355 9.91 -14.56 -21.12
C SER A 355 10.82 -15.43 -22.00
N ASP A 356 12.04 -15.74 -21.52
CA ASP A 356 12.84 -16.82 -22.07
C ASP A 356 13.50 -17.68 -20.97
N SER A 357 13.76 -18.95 -21.30
CA SER A 357 13.96 -20.02 -20.32
C SER A 357 15.39 -20.54 -20.24
N ASN A 358 15.87 -20.74 -19.02
CA ASN A 358 17.10 -21.46 -18.64
C ASN A 358 18.42 -21.01 -19.29
N GLN A 359 19.37 -20.53 -18.48
CA GLN A 359 20.46 -21.44 -18.07
C GLN A 359 21.22 -20.99 -16.79
N ASP A 360 22.03 -21.93 -16.30
CA ASP A 360 22.55 -22.06 -14.93
C ASP A 360 23.44 -20.95 -14.34
N ASN A 361 23.47 -20.97 -13.01
CA ASN A 361 24.54 -20.41 -12.17
C ASN A 361 25.93 -20.89 -12.61
N THR A 362 26.94 -20.03 -12.47
CA THR A 362 28.18 -20.43 -11.78
C THR A 362 28.81 -19.24 -11.05
N GLN A 363 29.21 -19.44 -9.79
CA GLN A 363 29.94 -18.45 -8.99
C GLN A 363 31.43 -18.47 -9.38
N GLN A 364 32.04 -17.31 -9.66
CA GLN A 364 33.48 -17.24 -9.88
C GLN A 364 34.23 -17.07 -8.55
N THR A 365 34.69 -18.18 -7.97
CA THR A 365 35.67 -18.19 -6.87
C THR A 365 37.04 -18.60 -7.42
N GLU A 366 38.10 -17.89 -7.05
CA GLU A 366 39.45 -18.15 -7.55
C GLU A 366 40.04 -19.48 -7.04
N ILE A 367 40.51 -20.35 -7.95
CA ILE A 367 41.51 -21.39 -7.66
C ILE A 367 42.56 -21.43 -8.79
N VAL A 368 43.82 -21.61 -8.39
CA VAL A 368 45.05 -21.58 -9.21
C VAL A 368 45.16 -22.80 -10.14
N PRO A 369 45.70 -22.67 -11.37
CA PRO A 369 45.62 -23.72 -12.41
C PRO A 369 46.63 -24.86 -12.27
N ASN A 370 46.39 -25.95 -13.01
CA ASN A 370 47.41 -26.94 -13.37
C ASN A 370 47.19 -27.50 -14.80
N GLU A 371 48.24 -28.03 -15.41
CA GLU A 371 48.31 -28.42 -16.83
C GLU A 371 47.78 -29.85 -17.12
N GLN A 372 47.29 -30.12 -18.34
CA GLN A 372 48.02 -30.92 -19.36
C GLN A 372 47.15 -31.35 -20.59
N ASN A 373 47.70 -31.13 -21.79
CA ASN A 373 47.61 -31.93 -23.04
C ASN A 373 46.26 -32.37 -23.68
N ASN A 374 46.06 -31.92 -24.94
CA ASN A 374 45.84 -32.69 -26.20
C ASN A 374 44.93 -33.95 -26.21
N THR A 375 44.13 -34.26 -27.24
CA THR A 375 44.37 -34.07 -28.70
C THR A 375 43.05 -34.12 -29.54
N ASN A 376 43.14 -33.70 -30.80
CA ASN A 376 42.16 -33.69 -31.90
C ASN A 376 41.27 -34.94 -32.09
N GLU A 377 40.08 -34.74 -32.68
CA GLU A 377 39.59 -35.26 -34.01
C GLU A 377 38.06 -34.91 -34.10
N GLU A 378 37.50 -34.20 -35.11
CA GLU A 378 37.39 -34.44 -36.57
C GLU A 378 36.93 -35.88 -36.90
N THR A 379 35.78 -36.17 -37.52
CA THR A 379 35.08 -35.46 -38.61
C THR A 379 33.57 -35.78 -38.71
N SER A 380 32.92 -35.01 -39.57
CA SER A 380 31.51 -34.86 -39.96
C SER A 380 30.80 -36.01 -40.74
N ASN A 381 29.51 -35.74 -41.08
CA ASN A 381 28.76 -36.18 -42.29
C ASN A 381 28.15 -37.60 -42.37
N ILE A 382 26.81 -37.75 -42.33
CA ILE A 382 25.90 -37.72 -43.52
C ILE A 382 24.41 -37.99 -43.18
N LEU A 383 23.54 -37.58 -44.11
CA LEU A 383 22.06 -37.63 -44.18
C LEU A 383 21.43 -39.03 -44.17
N ASP A 384 20.10 -39.09 -43.96
CA ASP A 384 19.17 -39.68 -44.94
C ASP A 384 17.73 -39.12 -44.78
N GLU A 385 16.96 -39.04 -45.87
CA GLU A 385 15.57 -38.52 -45.92
C GLU A 385 14.56 -39.60 -46.36
N ASN A 386 13.31 -39.52 -45.87
CA ASN A 386 12.03 -39.96 -46.49
C ASN A 386 10.87 -39.63 -45.50
N SER A 387 9.68 -39.10 -45.81
CA SER A 387 8.76 -39.17 -46.98
C SER A 387 8.07 -40.54 -47.15
N SER A 388 6.74 -40.74 -47.24
CA SER A 388 5.49 -39.97 -47.02
C SER A 388 4.32 -41.02 -46.83
N THR A 389 2.99 -40.80 -46.81
CA THR A 389 2.07 -39.67 -47.12
C THR A 389 0.64 -39.90 -46.52
N GLU A 390 -0.10 -38.83 -46.22
CA GLU A 390 -1.56 -38.59 -46.47
C GLU A 390 -2.77 -39.37 -45.86
N GLU A 391 -3.85 -38.58 -45.67
CA GLU A 391 -5.32 -38.83 -45.82
C GLU A 391 -6.18 -39.64 -44.81
N THR A 392 -6.78 -38.91 -43.84
CA THR A 392 -8.24 -38.66 -43.54
C THR A 392 -9.32 -39.81 -43.48
N PRO A 393 -10.55 -39.59 -42.88
CA PRO A 393 -11.26 -40.62 -42.10
C PRO A 393 -12.71 -40.97 -42.57
N GLN A 394 -13.41 -41.89 -41.87
CA GLN A 394 -14.86 -41.76 -41.60
C GLN A 394 -15.44 -42.66 -40.48
N ASP A 395 -16.72 -42.40 -40.15
CA ASP A 395 -17.59 -42.88 -39.06
C ASP A 395 -17.79 -44.39 -38.89
N ASN A 396 -18.38 -44.78 -37.74
CA ASN A 396 -19.72 -45.42 -37.72
C ASN A 396 -20.44 -45.34 -36.35
N ALA A 397 -21.77 -45.34 -36.39
CA ALA A 397 -22.67 -45.55 -35.24
C ALA A 397 -22.88 -47.08 -35.00
N ASP A 398 -23.64 -47.61 -34.03
CA ASP A 398 -25.02 -47.28 -33.64
C ASP A 398 -25.41 -47.88 -32.24
N THR A 399 -26.68 -47.70 -31.88
CA THR A 399 -27.38 -47.78 -30.58
C THR A 399 -27.67 -49.16 -29.97
N SER A 400 -27.79 -49.19 -28.62
CA SER A 400 -28.92 -49.71 -27.80
C SER A 400 -28.57 -49.59 -26.30
N VAL A 401 -29.33 -48.94 -25.38
CA VAL A 401 -30.76 -49.00 -24.96
C VAL A 401 -31.02 -50.04 -23.84
N SER A 402 -31.86 -49.66 -22.86
CA SER A 402 -32.27 -50.39 -21.62
C SER A 402 -31.21 -50.47 -20.50
N ASN A 403 -31.53 -50.35 -19.20
CA ASN A 403 -32.84 -50.12 -18.57
C ASN A 403 -32.77 -49.32 -17.24
N GLU A 404 -33.95 -48.95 -16.75
CA GLU A 404 -34.25 -48.37 -15.43
C GLU A 404 -33.85 -49.29 -14.26
N ASP A 405 -33.59 -48.71 -13.08
CA ASP A 405 -34.24 -49.10 -11.81
C ASP A 405 -34.07 -47.98 -10.75
N ASP A 406 -34.99 -47.94 -9.78
CA ASP A 406 -35.13 -46.92 -8.72
C ASP A 406 -35.14 -47.59 -7.34
N GLU A 407 -34.40 -47.05 -6.36
CA GLU A 407 -34.72 -47.26 -4.94
C GLU A 407 -34.41 -46.01 -4.09
N THR A 408 -35.38 -45.66 -3.24
CA THR A 408 -35.32 -44.59 -2.25
C THR A 408 -35.21 -45.18 -0.84
N LEU A 409 -34.45 -44.54 0.05
CA LEU A 409 -34.46 -44.88 1.49
C LEU A 409 -34.35 -43.63 2.39
N ASP A 410 -35.49 -43.23 2.96
CA ASP A 410 -35.58 -42.43 4.18
C ASP A 410 -35.30 -43.30 5.43
N VAL A 411 -34.57 -42.77 6.42
CA VAL A 411 -34.77 -43.06 7.85
C VAL A 411 -34.55 -41.78 8.67
N GLN A 412 -35.31 -41.60 9.75
CA GLN A 412 -35.46 -40.35 10.50
C GLN A 412 -34.63 -40.28 11.81
N THR A 413 -34.38 -39.04 12.23
CA THR A 413 -34.26 -38.47 13.60
C THR A 413 -34.12 -39.37 14.85
N GLU A 414 -33.22 -38.95 15.75
CA GLU A 414 -33.47 -38.57 17.18
C GLU A 414 -32.20 -37.82 17.66
N ASP A 415 -32.24 -36.51 17.98
CA ASP A 415 -32.61 -35.88 19.25
C ASP A 415 -31.93 -36.42 20.53
N GLN A 416 -31.33 -35.50 21.31
CA GLN A 416 -31.26 -35.48 22.77
C GLN A 416 -30.50 -34.22 23.22
N GLY A 417 -31.22 -33.22 23.75
CA GLY A 417 -30.63 -32.06 24.43
C GLY A 417 -31.11 -31.90 25.88
N SER A 418 -30.55 -30.90 26.58
CA SER A 418 -30.90 -30.44 27.95
C SER A 418 -30.07 -30.99 29.13
N PHE A 419 -30.29 -30.37 30.30
CA PHE A 419 -29.63 -30.43 31.61
C PHE A 419 -28.24 -29.76 31.72
N ASP A 420 -28.00 -28.84 32.68
CA ASP A 420 -28.97 -28.08 33.49
C ASP A 420 -28.34 -26.81 34.10
N THR A 421 -29.18 -25.91 34.64
CA THR A 421 -28.74 -24.68 35.33
C THR A 421 -29.07 -24.75 36.82
N GLN A 422 -28.08 -24.53 37.71
CA GLN A 422 -28.37 -24.18 39.11
C GLN A 422 -27.44 -23.08 39.65
N GLU A 423 -28.05 -21.96 40.04
CA GLU A 423 -27.48 -21.06 41.05
C GLU A 423 -27.59 -21.69 42.45
N GLN A 424 -26.71 -21.32 43.40
CA GLN A 424 -27.11 -20.38 44.48
C GLN A 424 -25.98 -20.07 45.49
N GLN A 425 -25.79 -18.76 45.69
CA GLN A 425 -25.61 -18.04 46.96
C GLN A 425 -24.53 -18.42 48.01
N SER A 426 -23.71 -17.38 48.31
CA SER A 426 -23.40 -16.87 49.66
C SER A 426 -22.48 -17.67 50.59
N ASN A 427 -21.25 -17.16 50.78
CA ASN A 427 -20.85 -16.37 51.97
C ASN A 427 -19.61 -15.50 51.69
#